data_AF-A0A4Q7CJ86-F1
#
_entry.id   AF-A0A4Q7CJ86-F1
#
_cell.length_a   1.000
_cell.length_b   1.000
_cell.length_c   1.000
_cell.angle_alpha   90.00
_cell.angle_beta   90.00
_cell.angle_gamma   90.00
#
_symmetry.space_group_name_H-M   'P 1'
#
loop_
_entity.id
_entity.type
_entity.pdbx_description
1 polymer ?
#
loop_
_entity_poly.entity_id
_entity_poly.type
_entity_poly.pdbx_seq_one_letter_code
_entity_poly.pdbx_strand_id
1 'polypeptide(L)'
;MKKVLCLLLASFLVLAACGNDDSSKADDKKSSQKKETKEEKKNKKIEKEATEVDFVKHNGGEYKHEQPLKITDGEAKSIGENNLGMQTALIQKENSSYNVVNYADKDIEKGKTYTFYGTNDLKNDEGHPTIDITSIKDK
;
A
#
# COMPACT_ATOMS: atom_id res chain seq x y z
N MET A 1 37.24 31.18 18.07
CA MET A 1 37.00 32.15 19.17
C MET A 1 36.08 33.26 18.67
N LYS A 2 35.13 33.70 19.53
CA LYS A 2 33.95 34.62 19.37
C LYS A 2 32.65 33.82 19.59
N LYS A 3 32.26 33.56 20.85
CA LYS A 3 31.50 34.41 21.80
C LYS A 3 30.13 34.81 21.23
N VAL A 4 29.09 34.03 21.56
CA VAL A 4 28.09 34.29 22.62
C VAL A 4 27.02 35.29 22.16
N LEU A 5 25.80 34.79 21.97
CA LEU A 5 24.62 35.48 22.50
C LEU A 5 23.57 34.43 22.93
N CYS A 6 23.41 34.33 24.23
CA CYS A 6 22.38 33.60 24.94
C CYS A 6 21.04 34.35 24.89
N LEU A 7 20.01 33.60 25.28
CA LEU A 7 18.69 34.03 25.75
C LEU A 7 17.69 34.38 24.63
N LEU A 8 16.58 33.64 24.59
CA LEU A 8 15.38 34.08 25.32
C LEU A 8 14.21 33.07 25.19
N LEU A 9 13.58 32.84 26.34
CA LEU A 9 12.22 32.33 26.58
C LEU A 9 11.92 30.85 26.37
N ALA A 10 12.20 30.11 27.45
CA ALA A 10 11.30 29.08 27.94
C ALA A 10 9.89 29.64 28.19
N SER A 11 8.93 28.71 28.33
CA SER A 11 7.58 28.85 28.86
C SER A 11 6.51 29.51 27.96
N PHE A 12 5.81 28.67 27.20
CA PHE A 12 4.34 28.64 27.19
C PHE A 12 3.91 27.20 27.45
N LEU A 13 3.60 26.91 28.71
CA LEU A 13 2.24 26.72 29.23
C LEU A 13 1.67 25.34 28.86
N VAL A 14 1.93 24.41 29.77
CA VAL A 14 1.17 23.19 29.98
C VAL A 14 -0.28 23.58 30.28
N LEU A 15 -1.19 23.45 29.31
CA LEU A 15 -2.63 23.40 29.59
C LEU A 15 -2.99 21.98 30.02
N ALA A 16 -2.70 21.69 31.29
CA ALA A 16 -3.43 20.68 32.04
C ALA A 16 -4.77 21.30 32.44
N ALA A 17 -5.80 21.11 31.63
CA ALA A 17 -7.18 21.32 32.05
C ALA A 17 -7.75 19.97 32.50
N CYS A 18 -7.92 19.87 33.81
CA CYS A 18 -8.70 18.86 34.51
C CYS A 18 -10.19 19.09 34.24
N GLY A 19 -10.98 18.02 34.21
CA GLY A 19 -12.40 18.07 34.58
C GLY A 19 -13.37 17.42 33.61
N ASN A 20 -13.64 16.12 33.80
CA ASN A 20 -14.89 15.68 34.44
C ASN A 20 -14.87 14.14 34.56
N ASP A 21 -14.78 13.63 35.79
CA ASP A 21 -15.24 12.28 36.10
C ASP A 21 -16.77 12.31 36.03
N ASP A 22 -17.35 11.64 35.04
CA ASP A 22 -18.72 11.15 35.18
C ASP A 22 -18.81 9.74 34.60
N SER A 23 -18.85 8.80 35.54
CA SER A 23 -19.36 7.45 35.34
C SER A 23 -20.78 7.51 34.78
N SER A 24 -20.96 7.14 33.52
CA SER A 24 -22.23 6.55 33.09
C SER A 24 -21.98 5.44 32.09
N LYS A 25 -22.27 4.22 32.54
CA LYS A 25 -22.48 3.05 31.71
C LYS A 25 -23.55 3.39 30.68
N ALA A 26 -23.22 3.25 29.41
CA ALA A 26 -24.17 2.93 28.38
C ALA A 26 -23.49 1.94 27.43
N ASP A 27 -23.73 0.66 27.69
CA ASP A 27 -23.67 -0.39 26.68
C ASP A 27 -24.57 0.04 25.51
N ASP A 28 -23.99 0.66 24.51
CA ASP A 28 -24.57 0.72 23.18
C ASP A 28 -23.58 0.06 22.22
N LYS A 29 -23.62 -1.27 22.22
CA LYS A 29 -23.06 -2.12 21.18
C LYS A 29 -23.90 -1.96 19.90
N LYS A 30 -24.02 -0.72 19.43
CA LYS A 30 -24.48 -0.40 18.09
C LYS A 30 -23.35 -0.82 17.17
N SER A 31 -23.42 -2.08 16.74
CA SER A 31 -22.64 -2.61 15.62
C SER A 31 -22.71 -1.58 14.50
N SER A 32 -21.65 -0.78 14.40
CA SER A 32 -21.47 0.17 13.33
C SER A 32 -21.16 -0.69 12.13
N GLN A 33 -22.20 -1.14 11.44
CA GLN A 33 -22.09 -1.84 10.17
C GLN A 33 -21.54 -0.81 9.19
N LYS A 34 -20.21 -0.63 9.19
CA LYS A 34 -19.49 0.28 8.32
C LYS A 34 -19.81 -0.17 6.90
N LYS A 35 -20.64 0.61 6.21
CA LYS A 35 -21.05 0.32 4.84
C LYS A 35 -19.80 0.42 3.99
N GLU A 36 -19.37 -0.71 3.44
CA GLU A 36 -18.14 -0.76 2.63
C GLU A 36 -18.22 0.19 1.45
N THR A 37 -17.11 0.87 1.16
CA THR A 37 -17.00 1.76 0.01
C THR A 37 -17.01 0.95 -1.29
N LYS A 38 -17.23 1.62 -2.43
CA LYS A 38 -17.18 0.97 -3.75
C LYS A 38 -15.78 0.39 -4.03
N GLU A 39 -14.74 1.10 -3.60
CA GLU A 39 -13.34 0.69 -3.75
C GLU A 39 -13.01 -0.51 -2.87
N GLU A 40 -13.43 -0.51 -1.60
CA GLU A 40 -13.27 -1.65 -0.70
C GLU A 40 -13.92 -2.92 -1.30
N LYS A 41 -15.11 -2.79 -1.90
CA LYS A 41 -15.77 -3.93 -2.59
C LYS A 41 -15.02 -4.39 -3.83
N LYS A 42 -14.46 -3.46 -4.62
CA LYS A 42 -13.66 -3.78 -5.80
C LYS A 42 -12.39 -4.55 -5.38
N ASN A 43 -11.69 -4.06 -4.36
CA ASN A 43 -10.48 -4.70 -3.84
C ASN A 43 -10.78 -6.11 -3.30
N LYS A 44 -11.86 -6.28 -2.52
CA LYS A 44 -12.29 -7.61 -2.06
C LYS A 44 -12.60 -8.58 -3.20
N LYS A 45 -13.18 -8.09 -4.30
CA LYS A 45 -13.43 -8.89 -5.49
C LYS A 45 -12.12 -9.32 -6.16
N ILE A 46 -11.18 -8.39 -6.35
CA ILE A 46 -9.84 -8.68 -6.88
C ILE A 46 -9.14 -9.71 -5.99
N GLU A 47 -9.10 -9.51 -4.68
CA GLU A 47 -8.46 -10.44 -3.75
C GLU A 47 -9.02 -11.87 -3.80
N LYS A 48 -10.34 -12.00 -4.03
CA LYS A 48 -11.03 -13.29 -4.13
C LYS A 48 -10.77 -13.98 -5.48
N GLU A 49 -10.70 -13.22 -6.56
CA GLU A 49 -10.56 -13.74 -7.93
C GLU A 49 -9.11 -13.85 -8.39
N ALA A 50 -8.18 -13.17 -7.72
CA ALA A 50 -6.78 -13.11 -8.08
C ALA A 50 -6.10 -14.48 -8.07
N THR A 51 -5.49 -14.82 -9.19
CA THR A 51 -4.63 -15.98 -9.33
C THR A 51 -3.17 -15.60 -9.15
N GLU A 52 -2.35 -16.54 -8.67
CA GLU A 52 -0.91 -16.30 -8.56
C GLU A 52 -0.35 -15.99 -9.96
N VAL A 53 0.46 -14.94 -10.05
CA VAL A 53 1.11 -14.60 -11.31
C VAL A 53 2.12 -15.67 -11.70
N ASP A 54 2.04 -16.09 -12.96
CA ASP A 54 3.03 -16.92 -13.62
C ASP A 54 3.97 -16.02 -14.44
N PHE A 55 5.26 -16.09 -14.16
CA PHE A 55 6.27 -15.23 -14.79
C PHE A 55 6.35 -15.41 -16.31
N VAL A 56 6.25 -16.66 -16.79
CA VAL A 56 6.34 -16.95 -18.22
C VAL A 56 5.12 -16.39 -18.94
N LYS A 57 3.92 -16.59 -18.39
CA LYS A 57 2.67 -16.05 -18.95
C LYS A 57 2.63 -14.52 -18.93
N HIS A 58 3.11 -13.91 -17.85
CA HIS A 58 3.14 -12.44 -17.72
C HIS A 58 4.08 -11.82 -18.76
N ASN A 59 5.30 -12.35 -18.89
CA ASN A 59 6.25 -11.88 -19.91
C ASN A 59 5.83 -12.24 -21.34
N GLY A 60 5.17 -13.38 -21.52
CA GLY A 60 4.58 -13.81 -22.78
C GLY A 60 3.37 -12.99 -23.21
N GLY A 61 2.81 -12.14 -22.34
CA GLY A 61 1.61 -11.35 -22.62
C GLY A 61 0.34 -12.20 -22.74
N GLU A 62 0.28 -13.35 -22.07
CA GLU A 62 -0.87 -14.26 -22.11
C GLU A 62 -2.03 -13.80 -21.21
N TYR A 63 -1.76 -12.92 -20.24
CA TYR A 63 -2.79 -12.35 -19.38
C TYR A 63 -3.59 -11.27 -20.11
N LYS A 64 -4.91 -11.31 -19.93
CA LYS A 64 -5.80 -10.26 -20.44
C LYS A 64 -5.61 -8.97 -19.64
N HIS A 65 -5.91 -7.83 -20.26
CA HIS A 65 -6.00 -6.58 -19.53
C HIS A 65 -7.05 -6.68 -18.41
N GLU A 66 -6.77 -6.04 -17.28
CA GLU A 66 -7.56 -6.07 -16.04
C GLU A 66 -7.72 -7.46 -15.39
N GLN A 67 -6.99 -8.49 -15.84
CA GLN A 67 -7.10 -9.80 -15.21
C GLN A 67 -6.58 -9.73 -13.76
N PRO A 68 -7.37 -10.18 -12.75
CA PRO A 68 -6.94 -10.18 -11.35
C PRO A 68 -5.74 -11.11 -11.13
N LEU A 69 -4.67 -10.55 -10.58
CA LEU A 69 -3.43 -11.26 -10.27
C LEU A 69 -2.99 -10.96 -8.84
N LYS A 70 -2.20 -11.88 -8.27
CA LYS A 70 -1.50 -11.68 -7.02
C LYS A 70 -0.07 -12.15 -7.08
N ILE A 71 0.77 -11.52 -6.27
CA ILE A 71 2.14 -11.94 -5.99
C ILE A 71 2.23 -12.21 -4.50
N THR A 72 2.24 -13.48 -4.12
CA THR A 72 2.51 -13.90 -2.75
C THR A 72 4.01 -13.89 -2.46
N ASP A 73 4.39 -13.61 -1.21
CA ASP A 73 5.78 -13.64 -0.77
C ASP A 73 6.74 -12.78 -1.63
N GLY A 74 6.22 -11.68 -2.18
CA GLY A 74 7.00 -10.77 -3.02
C GLY A 74 7.83 -9.80 -2.17
N GLU A 75 9.14 -9.76 -2.37
CA GLU A 75 10.04 -8.80 -1.75
C GLU A 75 10.27 -7.60 -2.66
N ALA A 76 10.07 -6.38 -2.15
CA ALA A 76 10.36 -5.17 -2.91
C ALA A 76 11.87 -4.90 -2.98
N LYS A 77 12.49 -5.15 -4.15
CA LYS A 77 13.94 -4.97 -4.35
C LYS A 77 14.33 -3.54 -4.69
N SER A 78 13.49 -2.85 -5.45
CA SER A 78 13.65 -1.44 -5.77
C SER A 78 12.31 -0.74 -5.71
N ILE A 79 12.35 0.54 -5.32
CA ILE A 79 11.23 1.45 -5.33
C ILE A 79 11.61 2.61 -6.24
N GLY A 80 10.67 3.09 -7.03
CA GLY A 80 10.80 4.26 -7.88
C GLY A 80 9.48 5.03 -7.93
N GLU A 81 9.41 5.94 -8.89
CA GLU A 81 8.25 6.77 -9.15
C GLU A 81 8.10 6.92 -10.67
N ASN A 82 6.89 6.83 -11.19
CA ASN A 82 6.63 7.12 -12.61
C ASN A 82 6.38 8.63 -12.83
N ASN A 83 6.19 9.04 -14.09
CA ASN A 83 5.99 10.45 -14.45
C ASN A 83 4.71 11.08 -13.85
N LEU A 84 3.81 10.28 -13.27
CA LEU A 84 2.58 10.74 -12.63
C LEU A 84 2.72 10.86 -11.11
N GLY A 85 3.91 10.62 -10.55
CA GLY A 85 4.13 10.61 -9.12
C GLY A 85 3.68 9.32 -8.42
N MET A 86 3.32 8.28 -9.17
CA MET A 86 2.89 7.01 -8.59
C MET A 86 4.11 6.18 -8.22
N GLN A 87 4.10 5.61 -7.02
CA GLN A 87 5.14 4.69 -6.57
C GLN A 87 5.18 3.44 -7.48
N THR A 88 6.37 3.10 -7.95
CA THR A 88 6.63 1.87 -8.69
C THR A 88 7.58 0.97 -7.91
N ALA A 89 7.53 -0.34 -8.16
CA ALA A 89 8.47 -1.25 -7.53
C ALA A 89 8.84 -2.44 -8.43
N LEU A 90 10.04 -2.97 -8.20
CA LEU A 90 10.44 -4.29 -8.70
C LEU A 90 10.25 -5.30 -7.57
N ILE A 91 9.30 -6.21 -7.75
CA ILE A 91 8.95 -7.24 -6.76
C ILE A 91 9.64 -8.54 -7.15
N GLN A 92 10.49 -9.07 -6.29
CA GLN A 92 11.13 -10.37 -6.44
C GLN A 92 10.30 -11.44 -5.74
N LYS A 93 9.96 -12.51 -6.45
CA LYS A 93 9.45 -13.75 -5.87
C LYS A 93 10.28 -14.90 -6.43
N GLU A 94 10.98 -15.62 -5.57
CA GLU A 94 11.92 -16.67 -5.97
C GLU A 94 12.93 -16.13 -7.01
N ASN A 95 12.98 -16.73 -8.21
CA ASN A 95 13.86 -16.32 -9.31
C ASN A 95 13.18 -15.38 -10.32
N SER A 96 11.96 -14.91 -10.02
CA SER A 96 11.16 -14.07 -10.90
C SER A 96 11.06 -12.64 -10.37
N SER A 97 11.02 -11.67 -11.27
CA SER A 97 10.83 -10.26 -10.93
C SER A 97 9.63 -9.68 -11.68
N TYR A 98 8.84 -8.85 -11.00
CA TYR A 98 7.62 -8.26 -11.53
C TYR A 98 7.65 -6.74 -11.34
N ASN A 99 7.29 -6.00 -12.39
CA ASN A 99 7.11 -4.55 -12.30
C ASN A 99 5.70 -4.26 -11.80
N VAL A 100 5.59 -3.40 -10.81
CA VAL A 100 4.30 -3.00 -10.24
C VAL A 100 4.16 -1.49 -10.15
N VAL A 101 2.94 -1.01 -10.31
CA VAL A 101 2.54 0.37 -10.01
C VAL A 101 1.59 0.33 -8.82
N ASN A 102 1.88 1.13 -7.80
CA ASN A 102 1.12 1.11 -6.56
C ASN A 102 -0.03 2.13 -6.59
N TYR A 103 -1.26 1.63 -6.66
CA TYR A 103 -2.51 2.38 -6.48
C TYR A 103 -3.18 2.09 -5.14
N ALA A 104 -2.54 1.33 -4.25
CA ALA A 104 -3.08 1.04 -2.92
C ALA A 104 -2.84 2.21 -1.97
N ASP A 105 -3.67 2.31 -0.92
CA ASP A 105 -3.52 3.31 0.15
C ASP A 105 -2.31 3.04 1.08
N LYS A 106 -1.47 2.06 0.75
CA LYS A 106 -0.34 1.62 1.55
C LYS A 106 0.93 1.70 0.71
N ASP A 107 1.97 2.30 1.26
CA ASP A 107 3.28 2.37 0.60
C ASP A 107 3.99 1.02 0.62
N ILE A 108 4.73 0.75 -0.45
CA ILE A 108 5.67 -0.37 -0.57
C ILE A 108 7.02 0.08 0.01
N GLU A 109 7.53 -0.66 0.98
CA GLU A 109 8.84 -0.39 1.58
C GLU A 109 9.90 -1.35 1.02
N LYS A 110 11.06 -0.81 0.64
CA LYS A 110 12.19 -1.59 0.14
C LYS A 110 12.64 -2.64 1.17
N GLY A 111 12.85 -3.88 0.71
CA GLY A 111 13.32 -5.01 1.52
C GLY A 111 12.22 -5.69 2.34
N LYS A 112 10.98 -5.19 2.33
CA LYS A 112 9.84 -5.88 2.95
C LYS A 112 9.17 -6.85 1.99
N THR A 113 8.59 -7.88 2.58
CA THR A 113 7.82 -8.92 1.86
C THR A 113 6.33 -8.73 2.11
N TYR A 114 5.54 -8.80 1.04
CA TYR A 114 4.10 -8.64 1.09
C TYR A 114 3.39 -9.68 0.22
N THR A 115 2.07 -9.76 0.37
CA THR A 115 1.20 -10.23 -0.70
C THR A 115 0.59 -9.03 -1.41
N PHE A 116 0.83 -8.93 -2.72
CA PHE A 116 0.30 -7.87 -3.58
C PHE A 116 -0.89 -8.38 -4.36
N TYR A 117 -1.96 -7.59 -4.44
CA TYR A 117 -3.15 -7.88 -5.24
C TYR A 117 -3.42 -6.73 -6.21
N GLY A 118 -3.73 -7.08 -7.45
CA GLY A 118 -3.89 -6.11 -8.50
C GLY A 118 -4.44 -6.68 -9.78
N THR A 119 -4.25 -5.95 -10.85
CA THR A 119 -4.68 -6.35 -12.19
C THR A 119 -3.55 -6.16 -13.20
N ASN A 120 -3.50 -7.03 -14.22
CA ASN A 120 -2.55 -6.91 -15.32
C ASN A 120 -2.82 -5.63 -16.15
N ASP A 121 -1.82 -4.75 -16.22
CA ASP A 121 -1.86 -3.48 -16.97
C ASP A 121 -0.99 -3.55 -18.25
N LEU A 122 -1.04 -4.70 -18.92
CA LEU A 122 -0.30 -4.98 -20.16
C LEU A 122 1.17 -4.52 -20.05
N LYS A 123 1.76 -4.00 -21.14
CA LYS A 123 3.17 -3.59 -21.20
C LYS A 123 3.29 -2.07 -21.08
N ASN A 124 4.23 -1.61 -20.26
CA ASN A 124 4.62 -0.21 -20.18
C ASN A 124 5.35 0.26 -21.47
N ASP A 125 5.72 1.53 -21.54
CA ASP A 125 6.42 2.13 -22.69
C ASP A 125 7.77 1.47 -23.00
N GLU A 126 8.37 0.79 -22.03
CA GLU A 126 9.63 0.03 -22.17
C GLU A 126 9.38 -1.43 -22.64
N GLY A 127 8.12 -1.81 -22.84
CA GLY A 127 7.72 -3.14 -23.28
C GLY A 127 7.68 -4.19 -22.17
N HIS A 128 7.78 -3.77 -20.91
CA HIS A 128 7.74 -4.65 -19.74
C HIS A 128 6.32 -4.76 -19.19
N PRO A 129 5.82 -5.98 -18.91
CA PRO A 129 4.49 -6.15 -18.36
C PRO A 129 4.42 -5.60 -16.92
N THR A 130 3.30 -4.97 -16.59
CA THR A 130 3.05 -4.30 -15.30
C THR A 130 1.79 -4.82 -14.62
N ILE A 131 1.79 -4.78 -13.29
CA ILE A 131 0.62 -5.08 -12.47
C ILE A 131 0.25 -3.84 -11.65
N ASP A 132 -0.98 -3.39 -11.79
CA ASP A 132 -1.57 -2.30 -11.00
C ASP A 132 -2.05 -2.83 -9.67
N ILE A 133 -1.32 -2.51 -8.60
CA ILE A 133 -1.60 -3.01 -7.26
C ILE A 133 -2.63 -2.12 -6.58
N THR A 134 -3.73 -2.71 -6.10
CA THR A 134 -4.79 -1.97 -5.39
C THR A 134 -4.97 -2.43 -3.95
N SER A 135 -4.31 -3.52 -3.53
CA SER A 135 -4.30 -3.98 -2.14
C SER A 135 -2.97 -4.65 -1.81
N ILE A 136 -2.43 -4.35 -0.62
CA ILE A 136 -1.15 -4.86 -0.11
C ILE A 136 -1.39 -5.42 1.28
N LYS A 137 -1.00 -6.68 1.51
CA LYS A 137 -1.07 -7.34 2.82
C LYS A 137 0.33 -7.69 3.31
N ASP A 138 0.58 -7.41 4.59
CA ASP A 138 1.79 -7.91 5.25
C ASP A 138 1.80 -9.44 5.27
N LYS A 139 3.01 -10.00 5.24
CA LYS A 139 3.24 -11.44 5.40
C LYS A 139 3.03 -11.90 6.84
#